data_AF-A0A2A5VNV0-F1
#
_entry.id   AF-A0A2A5VNV0-F1
#
_cell.length_a   1.000
_cell.length_b   1.000
_cell.length_c   1.000
_cell.angle_alpha   90.00
_cell.angle_beta   90.00
_cell.angle_gamma   90.00
#
_symmetry.space_group_name_H-M   'P 1'
#
loop_
_entity.id
_entity.type
_entity.pdbx_description
1 polymer ?
#
loop_
_entity_poly.entity_id
_entity_poly.type
_entity_poly.pdbx_seq_one_letter_code
_entity_poly.pdbx_strand_id
1 'polypeptide(L)' 'MSHISSKEIDEMNQEQREITLGDLRDEMLQLRAQQALGGSSSNSGAYKQTRRSIARLLTKMKQEKEE' A
#
# COMPACT_ATOMS: atom_id res chain seq x y z
N MET A 1 7.12 4.94 -6.04
CA MET A 1 7.21 3.47 -6.01
C MET A 1 5.88 3.00 -5.43
N SER A 2 5.11 2.10 -6.05
CA SER A 2 3.85 1.70 -5.39
C SER A 2 3.35 0.32 -5.74
N HIS A 3 4.28 -0.60 -5.89
CA HIS A 3 3.94 -1.99 -5.93
C HIS A 3 4.89 -2.74 -5.05
N ILE A 4 4.31 -3.40 -4.06
CA ILE A 4 5.00 -4.33 -3.19
C ILE A 4 4.42 -5.71 -3.46
N SER A 5 5.29 -6.61 -3.87
CA SER A 5 5.05 -8.03 -4.04
C SER A 5 5.05 -8.73 -2.69
N SER A 6 4.41 -9.90 -2.61
CA SER A 6 4.42 -10.69 -1.38
C SER A 6 5.83 -11.09 -0.96
N LYS A 7 6.72 -11.38 -1.93
CA LYS A 7 8.11 -11.75 -1.66
C LYS A 7 8.87 -10.62 -0.95
N GLU A 8 8.72 -9.39 -1.41
CA GLU A 8 9.33 -8.22 -0.75
C GLU A 8 8.78 -8.05 0.68
N ILE A 9 7.49 -8.30 0.89
CA ILE A 9 6.88 -8.22 2.24
C ILE A 9 7.44 -9.31 3.15
N ASP A 10 7.65 -10.53 2.64
CA ASP A 10 8.21 -11.65 3.39
C ASP A 10 9.66 -11.38 3.83
N GLU A 11 10.41 -10.59 3.06
CA GLU A 11 11.79 -10.17 3.36
C GLU A 11 11.85 -9.00 4.36
N MET A 12 10.74 -8.28 4.58
CA MET A 12 10.66 -7.17 5.53
C MET A 12 10.47 -7.65 6.97
N ASN A 13 11.14 -7.00 7.91
CA ASN A 13 10.85 -7.11 9.34
C ASN A 13 9.60 -6.28 9.72
N GLN A 14 9.12 -6.46 10.96
CA GLN A 14 7.89 -5.79 11.43
C GLN A 14 7.95 -4.26 11.33
N GLU A 15 9.06 -3.64 11.73
CA GLU A 15 9.24 -2.18 11.68
C GLU A 15 9.22 -1.66 10.23
N GLN A 16 9.93 -2.34 9.32
CA GLN A 16 9.93 -2.02 7.90
C GLN A 16 8.53 -2.09 7.31
N ARG A 17 7.71 -3.07 7.71
CA ARG A 17 6.33 -3.17 7.26
C ARG A 17 5.46 -2.04 7.80
N GLU A 18 5.65 -1.63 9.05
CA GLU A 18 4.91 -0.51 9.63
C GLU A 18 5.24 0.82 8.92
N ILE A 19 6.52 1.09 8.67
CA ILE A 19 6.98 2.26 7.90
C ILE A 19 6.38 2.23 6.49
N THR A 20 6.54 1.10 5.80
CA THR A 20 6.03 0.90 4.43
C THR A 20 4.50 1.06 4.36
N LEU A 21 3.77 0.62 5.38
CA LEU A 21 2.32 0.80 5.48
C LEU A 21 1.95 2.29 5.62
N GLY A 22 2.74 3.06 6.36
CA GLY A 22 2.61 4.52 6.45
C GLY A 22 2.75 5.18 5.09
N ASP A 23 3.85 4.91 4.39
CA ASP A 23 4.14 5.47 3.07
C ASP A 23 3.04 5.18 2.05
N LEU A 24 2.56 3.92 2.01
CA LEU A 24 1.46 3.53 1.12
C LEU A 24 0.13 4.24 1.44
N ARG A 25 -0.13 4.54 2.72
CA ARG A 25 -1.33 5.28 3.14
C ARG A 25 -1.26 6.75 2.74
N ASP A 26 -0.09 7.36 2.84
CA ASP A 26 0.14 8.74 2.41
C ASP A 26 0.00 8.86 0.89
N GLU A 27 0.52 7.91 0.13
CA GLU A 27 0.32 7.85 -1.32
C GLU A 27 -1.17 7.66 -1.67
N MET A 28 -1.88 6.77 -0.97
CA MET A 28 -3.32 6.58 -1.15
C MET A 28 -4.10 7.87 -0.89
N LEU A 29 -3.70 8.66 0.12
CA LEU A 29 -4.31 9.95 0.42
C LEU A 29 -4.10 10.94 -0.73
N GLN A 30 -2.87 11.04 -1.25
CA GLN A 30 -2.56 11.90 -2.40
C GLN A 30 -3.37 11.51 -3.64
N LEU A 31 -3.47 10.21 -3.93
CA LEU A 31 -4.26 9.71 -5.06
C LEU A 31 -5.75 10.02 -4.91
N ARG A 32 -6.30 9.94 -3.69
CA ARG A 32 -7.69 10.35 -3.41
C ARG A 32 -7.89 11.85 -3.59
N ALA A 33 -6.93 12.67 -3.15
CA ALA A 33 -6.99 14.12 -3.32
C ALA A 33 -6.99 14.50 -4.81
N GLN A 34 -6.11 13.87 -5.61
CA GLN A 34 -6.10 14.04 -7.06
C GLN A 34 -7.44 13.67 -7.70
N GLN A 35 -8.03 12.53 -7.29
CA GLN A 35 -9.33 12.09 -7.79
C GLN A 35 -10.45 13.09 -7.46
N ALA A 36 -10.47 13.62 -6.23
CA ALA A 36 -11.49 14.56 -5.77
C ALA A 36 -11.45 15.91 -6.51
N LEU A 37 -10.25 16.36 -6.90
CA LEU A 37 -10.05 17.61 -7.63
C LEU A 37 -10.37 17.51 -9.14
N GLY A 38 -10.98 16.40 -9.58
CA GLY A 38 -11.27 16.19 -11.00
C GLY A 38 -10.04 15.74 -11.80
N GLY A 39 -9.00 15.22 -11.14
CA GLY A 39 -7.88 14.52 -11.77
C GLY A 39 -8.39 13.26 -12.48
N SER A 40 -8.85 13.44 -13.71
CA SER A 40 -9.35 12.39 -14.60
C SER A 40 -8.35 11.24 -14.69
N SER A 41 -8.82 10.01 -14.42
CA SER A 41 -8.40 8.66 -14.89
C SER A 41 -6.92 8.23 -14.96
N SER A 42 -6.00 9.18 -15.01
CA SER A 42 -4.57 9.08 -15.28
C SER A 42 -3.83 8.22 -14.26
N ASN A 43 -4.31 8.18 -13.01
CA ASN A 43 -3.70 7.39 -11.94
C ASN A 43 -4.60 6.25 -11.40
N SER A 44 -5.63 5.84 -12.16
CA SER A 44 -6.52 4.74 -11.72
C SER A 44 -5.79 3.40 -11.51
N GLY A 45 -4.73 3.15 -12.29
CA GLY A 45 -3.82 2.01 -12.12
C GLY A 45 -3.05 2.08 -10.81
N ALA A 46 -2.38 3.21 -10.56
CA ALA A 46 -1.63 3.47 -9.31
C ALA A 46 -2.54 3.34 -8.08
N TYR A 47 -3.76 3.86 -8.15
CA TYR A 47 -4.76 3.73 -7.08
C TYR A 47 -5.10 2.27 -6.76
N LYS A 48 -5.37 1.45 -7.78
CA LYS A 48 -5.65 0.02 -7.59
C LYS A 48 -4.42 -0.72 -7.06
N GLN A 49 -3.23 -0.34 -7.51
CA GLN A 49 -1.98 -0.97 -7.12
C GLN A 49 -1.63 -0.67 -5.65
N THR A 50 -1.64 0.61 -5.26
CA THR A 50 -1.45 1.08 -3.87
C THR A 50 -2.44 0.37 -2.93
N ARG A 51 -3.73 0.33 -3.31
CA ARG A 51 -4.77 -0.37 -2.53
C ARG A 51 -4.45 -1.84 -2.31
N ARG A 52 -4.01 -2.54 -3.36
CA ARG A 52 -3.66 -3.97 -3.28
C ARG A 52 -2.42 -4.19 -2.43
N SER A 53 -1.42 -3.33 -2.53
CA SER A 53 -0.20 -3.42 -1.70
C SER A 53 -0.51 -3.21 -0.22
N ILE A 54 -1.35 -2.22 0.13
CA ILE A 54 -1.84 -2.04 1.51
C ILE A 54 -2.52 -3.33 2.01
N ALA A 55 -3.42 -3.91 1.20
CA ALA A 55 -4.15 -5.12 1.58
C ALA A 55 -3.20 -6.31 1.83
N ARG A 56 -2.22 -6.54 0.96
CA ARG A 56 -1.23 -7.64 1.16
C ARG A 56 -0.44 -7.47 2.44
N LEU A 57 0.04 -6.24 2.70
CA LEU A 57 0.85 -5.93 3.87
C LEU A 57 0.05 -6.17 5.16
N LEU A 58 -1.18 -5.66 5.22
CA LEU A 58 -2.08 -5.91 6.36
C LEU A 58 -2.39 -7.40 6.56
N THR A 59 -2.58 -8.15 5.47
CA THR A 59 -2.79 -9.60 5.57
C THR A 59 -1.58 -10.30 6.19
N LYS A 60 -0.35 -9.98 5.73
CA LYS A 60 0.86 -10.61 6.27
C LYS A 60 1.07 -10.25 7.75
N MET A 61 0.94 -8.96 8.09
CA MET A 61 1.07 -8.50 9.48
C MET A 61 0.05 -9.16 10.41
N LYS A 62 -1.16 -9.46 9.90
CA LYS A 62 -2.18 -10.19 10.66
C LYS A 62 -1.79 -11.65 10.84
N GLN A 63 -1.32 -12.32 9.80
CA GLN A 63 -0.90 -13.73 9.86
C GLN A 63 0.20 -13.94 10.90
N GLU A 64 1.21 -13.07 10.94
CA GLU A 64 2.31 -13.18 11.92
C GLU A 64 1.91 -12.86 13.37
N LYS A 65 0.77 -12.22 13.58
CA LYS A 65 0.23 -11.98 14.93
C LYS A 65 -0.59 -13.15 15.45
N GLU A 66 -1.12 -13.98 14.54
CA GLU A 66 -1.93 -15.16 14.86
C GLU A 66 -1.06 -16.43 15.02
N GLU A 67 0.19 -16.41 14.54
CA GLU A 67 1.25 -17.40 14.83
C GLU A 67 1.96 -17.14 16.17
#